data_AF-A0A667YJZ3-F1
#
_entry.id   AF-A0A667YJZ3-F1
#
_cell.length_a   1.000
_cell.length_b   1.000
_cell.length_c   1.000
_cell.angle_alpha   90.00
_cell.angle_beta   90.00
_cell.angle_gamma   90.00
#
_symmetry.space_group_name_H-M   'P 1'
#
loop_
_entity.id
_entity.type
_entity.pdbx_description
1 polymer ?
#
loop_
_entity_poly.entity_id
_entity_poly.type
_entity_poly.pdbx_seq_one_letter_code
_entity_poly.pdbx_strand_id
1 'polypeptide(L)'
;MSSTFVTLAEVLEARGGPLLEEEVWSLLLGTAESLQICYGFALFSLFLGHNNMCNIISPTSLLLSATGTLAFKNCALSDDVSTFTAPEMLQGRANSTKPMLVYSLGMTLYWSVDFHLPQNQPVQLSDHLNSLLLSMCEDLAHRRVNLTSILEACESQHKATVLPSPTKIIRQLVEEVFHDSVSLSLHMPFHTCCIHCMHIILSIVFVLEFKFELKECESLG
;
A
#
# COMPACT_ATOMS: atom_id res chain seq x y z
N MET A 1 7.46 14.25 23.24
CA MET A 1 6.59 14.17 22.06
C MET A 1 5.95 12.80 22.11
N SER A 2 4.62 12.73 22.29
CA SER A 2 3.91 11.43 22.27
C SER A 2 4.12 10.79 20.91
N SER A 3 4.52 9.52 20.85
CA SER A 3 4.65 8.77 19.60
C SER A 3 3.25 8.37 19.11
N THR A 4 2.48 9.34 18.64
CA THR A 4 1.15 9.07 18.10
C THR A 4 1.33 8.52 16.68
N PHE A 5 0.91 7.28 16.49
CA PHE A 5 0.80 6.64 15.18
C PHE A 5 -0.65 6.69 14.74
N VAL A 6 -0.86 6.93 13.45
CA VAL A 6 -2.15 6.79 12.77
C VAL A 6 -1.98 5.82 11.62
N THR A 7 -3.03 5.09 11.28
CA THR A 7 -3.05 4.18 10.13
C THR A 7 -3.25 4.95 8.82
N LEU A 8 -2.84 4.37 7.70
CA LEU A 8 -3.12 4.95 6.39
C LEU A 8 -4.63 5.07 6.13
N ALA A 9 -5.42 4.14 6.65
CA ALA A 9 -6.88 4.21 6.61
C ALA A 9 -7.41 5.47 7.33
N GLU A 10 -6.97 5.75 8.55
CA GLU A 10 -7.37 6.94 9.31
C GLU A 10 -6.97 8.24 8.61
N VAL A 11 -5.80 8.26 7.95
CA VAL A 11 -5.35 9.40 7.13
C VAL A 11 -6.32 9.65 5.97
N LEU A 12 -6.62 8.61 5.19
CA LEU A 12 -7.52 8.69 4.04
C LEU A 12 -8.94 9.07 4.46
N GLU A 13 -9.42 8.54 5.58
CA GLU A 13 -10.72 8.91 6.16
C GLU A 13 -10.78 10.37 6.59
N ALA A 14 -9.74 10.89 7.26
CA ALA A 14 -9.68 12.28 7.68
C ALA A 14 -9.70 13.25 6.49
N ARG A 15 -8.83 13.01 5.49
CA ARG A 15 -8.75 13.87 4.28
C ARG A 15 -9.95 13.71 3.34
N GLY A 16 -10.68 12.59 3.44
CA GLY A 16 -11.89 12.33 2.65
C GLY A 16 -11.65 12.09 1.15
N GLY A 17 -10.44 11.74 0.73
CA GLY A 17 -10.07 11.56 -0.68
C GLY A 17 -8.77 10.77 -0.88
N PRO A 18 -8.42 10.45 -2.14
CA PRO A 18 -7.32 9.56 -2.44
C PRO A 18 -5.95 10.19 -2.20
N LEU A 19 -4.91 9.35 -2.19
CA LEU A 19 -3.54 9.83 -2.28
C LEU A 19 -3.24 10.37 -3.68
N LEU A 20 -2.42 11.41 -3.72
CA LEU A 20 -1.83 11.97 -4.93
C LEU A 20 -0.63 11.12 -5.36
N GLU A 21 -0.32 11.13 -6.65
CA GLU A 21 0.80 10.37 -7.21
C GLU A 21 2.14 10.66 -6.50
N GLU A 22 2.44 11.92 -6.18
CA GLU A 22 3.67 12.28 -5.45
C GLU A 22 3.71 11.66 -4.04
N GLU A 23 2.56 11.59 -3.36
CA GLU A 23 2.44 10.97 -2.04
C GLU A 23 2.65 9.45 -2.14
N VAL A 24 2.14 8.81 -3.20
CA VAL A 24 2.33 7.37 -3.46
C VAL A 24 3.80 7.06 -3.71
N TRP A 25 4.49 7.84 -4.52
CA TRP A 25 5.93 7.63 -4.77
C TRP A 25 6.76 7.71 -3.49
N SER A 26 6.53 8.75 -2.69
CA SER A 26 7.26 8.95 -1.43
C SER A 26 6.90 7.90 -0.37
N LEU A 27 5.62 7.50 -0.29
CA LEU A 27 5.17 6.47 0.65
C LEU A 27 5.70 5.09 0.24
N LEU A 28 5.72 4.78 -1.06
CA LEU A 28 6.30 3.55 -1.60
C LEU A 28 7.79 3.48 -1.28
N LEU A 29 8.54 4.56 -1.51
CA LEU A 29 9.97 4.64 -1.16
C LEU A 29 10.20 4.38 0.33
N GLY A 30 9.53 5.14 1.20
CA GLY A 30 9.72 5.01 2.65
C GLY A 30 9.31 3.63 3.19
N THR A 31 8.26 3.04 2.62
CA THR A 31 7.81 1.70 3.01
C THR A 31 8.78 0.63 2.52
N ALA A 32 9.28 0.76 1.29
CA ALA A 32 10.27 -0.16 0.73
C ALA A 32 11.60 -0.11 1.49
N GLU A 33 12.07 1.08 1.87
CA GLU A 33 13.26 1.25 2.73
C GLU A 33 13.06 0.59 4.10
N SER A 34 11.90 0.83 4.72
CA SER A 34 11.54 0.22 6.01
C SER A 34 11.50 -1.30 5.92
N LEU A 35 10.94 -1.84 4.84
CA LEU A 35 10.93 -3.28 4.58
C LEU A 35 12.34 -3.83 4.38
N GLN A 36 13.20 -3.15 3.61
CA GLN A 36 14.58 -3.57 3.40
C GLN A 36 15.35 -3.66 4.73
N ILE A 37 15.18 -2.67 5.61
CA ILE A 37 15.75 -2.65 6.96
C ILE A 37 15.17 -3.79 7.81
N CYS A 38 13.85 -3.97 7.78
CA CYS A 38 13.17 -5.07 8.50
C CYS A 38 13.66 -6.43 8.03
N TYR A 39 13.93 -6.66 6.73
CA TYR A 39 14.50 -7.92 6.25
C TYR A 39 15.94 -8.10 6.69
N GLY A 40 16.75 -7.04 6.71
CA GLY A 40 18.11 -7.10 7.26
C GLY A 40 18.09 -7.51 8.73
N PHE A 41 17.18 -6.94 9.51
CA PHE A 41 17.00 -7.26 10.93
C PHE A 41 16.35 -8.64 11.15
N ALA A 42 15.39 -9.04 10.30
CA ALA A 42 14.73 -10.34 10.36
C ALA A 42 15.67 -11.48 9.96
N LEU A 43 16.58 -11.26 9.00
CA LEU A 43 17.63 -12.23 8.68
C LEU A 43 18.56 -12.43 9.89
N PHE A 44 18.89 -11.35 10.60
CA PHE A 44 19.63 -11.40 11.86
C PHE A 44 18.82 -12.07 12.99
N SER A 45 17.50 -11.87 13.06
CA SER A 45 16.61 -12.47 14.05
C SER A 45 16.31 -13.95 13.79
N LEU A 46 16.23 -14.38 12.52
CA LEU A 46 16.15 -15.77 12.08
C LEU A 46 17.44 -16.52 12.43
N PHE A 47 18.59 -15.88 12.28
CA PHE A 47 19.87 -16.40 12.79
C PHE A 47 19.85 -16.61 14.31
N LEU A 48 19.01 -15.85 15.03
CA LEU A 48 18.77 -15.95 16.47
C LEU A 48 17.50 -16.76 16.85
N GLY A 49 16.83 -17.41 15.88
CA GLY A 49 15.73 -18.35 16.12
C GLY A 49 14.34 -17.77 16.39
N HIS A 50 14.09 -16.48 16.13
CA HIS A 50 12.75 -15.88 16.25
C HIS A 50 11.97 -15.97 14.94
N ASN A 51 11.07 -16.95 14.83
CA ASN A 51 10.12 -17.09 13.72
C ASN A 51 8.83 -16.32 14.04
N ASN A 52 8.79 -15.04 13.70
CA ASN A 52 7.52 -14.34 13.67
C ASN A 52 7.51 -13.33 12.52
N MET A 53 6.70 -13.58 11.50
CA MET A 53 5.70 -12.66 10.96
C MET A 53 5.44 -12.89 9.47
N CYS A 54 4.24 -13.39 9.15
CA CYS A 54 3.55 -12.97 7.93
C CYS A 54 2.83 -11.69 8.29
N ASN A 55 3.32 -10.54 7.85
CA ASN A 55 2.69 -9.27 8.15
C ASN A 55 2.06 -8.71 6.88
N ILE A 56 0.77 -8.92 6.66
CA ILE A 56 0.12 -8.36 5.48
C ILE A 56 0.05 -6.84 5.61
N ILE A 57 0.59 -6.12 4.63
CA ILE A 57 0.47 -4.67 4.57
C ILE A 57 -0.93 -4.35 4.04
N SER A 58 -1.69 -3.59 4.82
CA SER A 58 -3.02 -3.09 4.50
C SER A 58 -3.11 -1.63 4.96
N PRO A 59 -4.12 -0.87 4.50
CA PRO A 59 -4.37 0.49 4.98
C PRO A 59 -4.48 0.58 6.51
N THR A 60 -4.96 -0.47 7.17
CA THR A 60 -5.12 -0.55 8.62
C THR A 60 -3.89 -1.09 9.36
N SER A 61 -2.90 -1.64 8.66
CA SER A 61 -1.66 -2.16 9.26
C SER A 61 -0.44 -1.25 9.05
N LEU A 62 -0.46 -0.40 8.01
CA LEU A 62 0.58 0.61 7.77
C LEU A 62 0.37 1.82 8.70
N LEU A 63 1.30 1.99 9.64
CA LEU A 63 1.27 3.05 10.65
C LEU A 63 2.25 4.18 10.28
N LEU A 64 1.77 5.41 10.35
CA LEU A 64 2.47 6.64 10.07
C LEU A 64 2.63 7.43 11.38
N SER A 65 3.85 7.90 11.67
CA SER A 65 4.12 8.69 12.88
C SER A 65 4.23 10.18 12.58
N ALA A 66 3.89 11.02 13.56
CA ALA A 66 4.11 12.46 13.48
C ALA A 66 5.60 12.85 13.34
N THR A 67 6.52 11.90 13.58
CA THR A 67 7.96 12.07 13.33
C THR A 67 8.39 11.77 11.90
N GLY A 68 7.48 11.27 11.05
CA GLY A 68 7.77 10.91 9.66
C GLY A 68 8.38 9.53 9.49
N THR A 69 8.09 8.61 10.42
CA THR A 69 8.54 7.21 10.39
C THR A 69 7.36 6.28 10.15
N LEU A 70 7.65 5.09 9.61
CA LEU A 70 6.66 4.04 9.41
C LEU A 70 6.81 2.93 10.47
N ALA A 71 5.69 2.29 10.78
CA ALA A 71 5.65 1.04 11.52
C ALA A 71 4.58 0.13 10.91
N PHE A 72 4.64 -1.16 11.24
CA PHE A 72 3.71 -2.16 10.72
C PHE A 72 3.04 -2.89 11.89
N LYS A 73 1.71 -2.84 11.96
CA LYS A 73 0.93 -3.63 12.90
C LYS A 73 0.80 -5.06 12.40
N ASN A 74 0.92 -6.05 13.29
CA ASN A 74 0.65 -7.44 12.91
C ASN A 74 -0.85 -7.65 12.64
N CYS A 75 -1.21 -8.01 11.41
CA CYS A 75 -2.58 -8.39 11.08
C CYS A 75 -2.67 -9.92 10.98
N ALA A 76 -3.54 -10.52 11.80
CA ALA A 76 -3.94 -11.90 11.57
C ALA A 76 -4.74 -11.97 10.26
N LEU A 77 -4.70 -13.14 9.60
CA LEU A 77 -5.55 -13.40 8.44
C LEU A 77 -7.02 -13.32 8.87
N SER A 78 -7.67 -12.20 8.57
CA SER A 78 -9.12 -11.96 8.72
C SER A 78 -9.72 -11.57 7.37
N ASP A 79 -11.03 -11.70 7.22
CA ASP A 79 -11.73 -11.44 5.94
C ASP A 79 -11.43 -10.02 5.40
N ASP A 80 -11.30 -9.02 6.29
CA ASP A 80 -10.97 -7.63 5.93
C ASP A 80 -9.58 -7.45 5.30
N VAL A 81 -8.66 -8.41 5.50
CA VAL A 81 -7.27 -8.35 5.04
C VAL A 81 -7.05 -9.26 3.82
N SER A 82 -8.03 -10.11 3.48
CA SER A 82 -7.97 -11.03 2.34
C SER A 82 -7.70 -10.31 1.01
N THR A 83 -8.25 -9.11 0.81
CA THR A 83 -8.02 -8.24 -0.35
C THR A 83 -6.54 -7.88 -0.56
N PHE A 84 -5.78 -7.73 0.52
CA PHE A 84 -4.36 -7.36 0.48
C PHE A 84 -3.45 -8.58 0.54
N THR A 85 -4.02 -9.79 0.60
CA THR A 85 -3.27 -11.02 0.75
C THR A 85 -2.85 -11.57 -0.60
N ALA A 86 -1.58 -11.96 -0.73
CA ALA A 86 -1.08 -12.53 -1.98
C ALA A 86 -1.80 -13.85 -2.32
N PRO A 87 -2.10 -14.13 -3.60
CA PRO A 87 -2.90 -15.30 -4.00
C PRO A 87 -2.33 -16.64 -3.50
N GLU A 88 -1.00 -16.79 -3.49
CA GLU A 88 -0.32 -17.99 -3.01
C GLU A 88 -0.47 -18.21 -1.50
N MET A 89 -0.70 -17.15 -0.71
CA MET A 89 -0.98 -17.28 0.72
C MET A 89 -2.37 -17.85 0.95
N LEU A 90 -3.36 -17.40 0.18
CA LEU A 90 -4.72 -17.94 0.21
C LEU A 90 -4.75 -19.42 -0.21
N GLN A 91 -3.85 -19.81 -1.11
CA GLN A 91 -3.68 -21.20 -1.56
C GLN A 91 -2.83 -22.07 -0.62
N GLY A 92 -2.27 -21.52 0.47
CA GLY A 92 -1.39 -22.24 1.39
C GLY A 92 -0.03 -22.63 0.79
N ARG A 93 0.40 -21.97 -0.30
CA ARG A 93 1.64 -22.26 -1.07
C ARG A 93 2.72 -21.21 -0.84
N ALA A 94 2.75 -20.65 0.36
CA ALA A 94 3.56 -19.51 0.71
C ALA A 94 5.06 -19.86 0.85
N ASN A 95 5.83 -19.67 -0.24
CA ASN A 95 7.24 -20.06 -0.28
C ASN A 95 8.23 -18.96 0.18
N SER A 96 7.83 -17.69 0.19
CA SER A 96 8.68 -16.57 0.59
C SER A 96 7.84 -15.36 1.02
N THR A 97 8.22 -14.70 2.11
CA THR A 97 7.50 -13.53 2.64
C THR A 97 7.76 -12.25 1.84
N LYS A 98 8.86 -12.17 1.07
CA LYS A 98 9.23 -10.96 0.30
C LYS A 98 8.23 -10.64 -0.82
N PRO A 99 7.93 -11.57 -1.74
CA PRO A 99 6.94 -11.32 -2.80
C PRO A 99 5.54 -11.04 -2.25
N MET A 100 5.19 -11.62 -1.10
CA MET A 100 3.89 -11.42 -0.47
C MET A 100 3.73 -9.99 0.05
N LEU A 101 4.77 -9.47 0.70
CA LEU A 101 4.81 -8.11 1.21
C LEU A 101 4.75 -7.08 0.08
N VAL A 102 5.47 -7.33 -1.02
CA VAL A 102 5.41 -6.52 -2.24
C VAL A 102 3.97 -6.47 -2.80
N TYR A 103 3.31 -7.64 -2.93
CA TYR A 103 1.92 -7.70 -3.38
C TYR A 103 0.99 -6.91 -2.46
N SER A 104 1.07 -7.16 -1.14
CA SER A 104 0.20 -6.50 -0.16
C SER A 104 0.38 -4.98 -0.14
N LEU A 105 1.62 -4.51 -0.31
CA LEU A 105 1.92 -3.09 -0.44
C LEU A 105 1.34 -2.50 -1.73
N GLY A 106 1.48 -3.20 -2.85
CA GLY A 106 0.92 -2.77 -4.14
C GLY A 106 -0.60 -2.61 -4.06
N MET A 107 -1.29 -3.62 -3.50
CA MET A 107 -2.74 -3.58 -3.26
C MET A 107 -3.14 -2.45 -2.31
N THR A 108 -2.36 -2.22 -1.25
CA THR A 108 -2.59 -1.12 -0.30
C THR A 108 -2.52 0.25 -0.99
N LEU A 109 -1.51 0.46 -1.84
CA LEU A 109 -1.35 1.73 -2.56
C LEU A 109 -2.41 1.91 -3.65
N TYR A 110 -2.79 0.85 -4.37
CA TYR A 110 -3.91 0.91 -5.32
C TYR A 110 -5.22 1.29 -4.63
N TRP A 111 -5.52 0.68 -3.50
CA TRP A 111 -6.69 1.03 -2.71
C TRP A 111 -6.66 2.51 -2.28
N SER A 112 -5.48 3.03 -1.96
CA SER A 112 -5.30 4.41 -1.49
C SER A 112 -5.50 5.47 -2.57
N VAL A 113 -5.21 5.15 -3.84
CA VAL A 113 -5.41 6.06 -4.98
C VAL A 113 -6.83 5.99 -5.55
N ASP A 114 -7.56 4.91 -5.26
CA ASP A 114 -8.98 4.72 -5.62
C ASP A 114 -9.95 5.17 -4.50
N PHE A 115 -9.41 5.56 -3.34
CA PHE A 115 -10.21 5.86 -2.16
C PHE A 115 -11.18 7.04 -2.39
N HIS A 116 -12.48 6.76 -2.23
CA HIS A 116 -13.59 7.71 -2.44
C HIS A 116 -13.59 8.40 -3.82
N LEU A 117 -13.02 7.79 -4.85
CA LEU A 117 -13.20 8.28 -6.22
C LEU A 117 -14.66 8.09 -6.66
N PRO A 118 -15.25 9.06 -7.38
CA PRO A 118 -16.56 8.88 -8.01
C PRO A 118 -16.53 7.68 -8.97
N GLN A 119 -17.57 6.85 -8.99
CA GLN A 119 -17.64 5.60 -9.79
C GLN A 119 -17.32 5.77 -11.29
N ASN A 120 -17.44 6.98 -11.84
CA ASN A 120 -17.20 7.27 -13.25
C ASN A 120 -15.81 7.88 -13.52
N GLN A 121 -14.98 8.05 -12.49
CA GLN A 121 -13.66 8.65 -12.63
C GLN A 121 -12.60 7.56 -12.44
N PRO A 122 -11.85 7.20 -13.50
CA PRO A 122 -10.76 6.26 -13.36
C PRO A 122 -9.63 6.87 -12.53
N VAL A 123 -8.88 6.00 -11.83
CA VAL A 123 -7.65 6.39 -11.14
C VAL A 123 -6.70 7.07 -12.13
N GLN A 124 -6.27 8.29 -11.81
CA GLN A 124 -5.34 9.05 -12.63
C GLN A 124 -3.91 8.90 -12.08
N LEU A 125 -3.18 7.92 -12.59
CA LEU A 125 -1.74 7.76 -12.36
C LEU A 125 -1.00 7.88 -13.68
N SER A 126 0.25 8.35 -13.63
CA SER A 126 1.17 8.20 -14.75
C SER A 126 1.35 6.74 -15.13
N ASP A 127 1.62 6.48 -16.41
CA ASP A 127 1.90 5.12 -16.91
C ASP A 127 3.06 4.48 -16.16
N HIS A 128 4.03 5.29 -15.72
CA HIS A 128 5.19 4.82 -14.98
C HIS A 128 4.80 4.24 -13.61
N LEU A 129 4.08 5.02 -12.79
CA LEU A 129 3.64 4.56 -11.47
C LEU A 129 2.64 3.41 -11.58
N ASN A 130 1.70 3.51 -12.52
CA ASN A 130 0.70 2.48 -12.74
C ASN A 130 1.36 1.15 -13.13
N SER A 131 2.31 1.17 -14.06
CA SER A 131 3.03 -0.05 -14.46
C SER A 131 3.83 -0.66 -13.32
N LEU A 132 4.45 0.17 -12.48
CA LEU A 132 5.17 -0.30 -11.29
C LEU A 132 4.22 -0.98 -10.30
N LEU A 133 3.11 -0.34 -9.95
CA LEU A 133 2.13 -0.91 -9.02
C LEU A 133 1.52 -2.21 -9.56
N LEU A 134 1.19 -2.30 -10.87
CA LEU A 134 0.76 -3.56 -11.48
C LEU A 134 1.81 -4.65 -11.36
N SER A 135 3.09 -4.32 -11.60
CA SER A 135 4.18 -5.28 -11.48
C SER A 135 4.38 -5.79 -10.04
N MET A 136 3.96 -5.02 -9.03
CA MET A 136 3.93 -5.46 -7.65
C MET A 136 2.76 -6.42 -7.38
N CYS A 137 1.64 -6.22 -8.08
CA CYS A 137 0.40 -6.99 -7.94
C CYS A 137 0.27 -8.19 -8.90
N GLU A 138 1.36 -8.62 -9.55
CA GLU A 138 1.33 -9.82 -10.40
C GLU A 138 0.93 -11.07 -9.59
N ASP A 139 0.00 -11.87 -10.11
CA ASP A 139 -0.51 -13.07 -9.42
C ASP A 139 0.61 -14.08 -9.11
N LEU A 140 1.49 -14.27 -10.10
CA LEU A 140 2.61 -15.19 -9.98
C LEU A 140 3.76 -14.54 -9.21
N ALA A 141 4.07 -15.07 -8.04
CA ALA A 141 5.12 -14.55 -7.14
C ALA A 141 6.50 -14.37 -7.81
N HIS A 142 6.83 -15.17 -8.83
CA HIS A 142 8.09 -15.06 -9.57
C HIS A 142 8.09 -13.99 -10.67
N ARG A 143 6.91 -13.49 -11.08
CA ARG A 143 6.76 -12.39 -12.04
C ARG A 143 6.70 -11.02 -11.35
N ARG A 144 6.44 -11.00 -10.04
CA ARG A 144 6.43 -9.74 -9.27
C ARG A 144 7.79 -9.06 -9.29
N VAL A 145 7.75 -7.75 -9.41
CA VAL A 145 8.94 -6.91 -9.24
C VAL A 145 9.54 -7.15 -7.85
N ASN A 146 10.87 -7.19 -7.78
CA ASN A 146 11.56 -7.36 -6.51
C ASN A 146 11.74 -6.01 -5.79
N LEU A 147 11.97 -6.06 -4.48
CA LEU A 147 12.09 -4.86 -3.64
C LEU A 147 13.23 -3.92 -4.09
N THR A 148 14.35 -4.47 -4.58
CA THR A 148 15.48 -3.67 -5.05
C THR A 148 15.10 -2.84 -6.27
N SER A 149 14.42 -3.43 -7.24
CA SER A 149 13.94 -2.71 -8.43
C SER A 149 12.89 -1.65 -8.09
N ILE A 150 12.05 -1.89 -7.08
CA ILE A 150 11.11 -0.86 -6.56
C ILE A 150 11.88 0.34 -6.02
N LEU A 151 12.89 0.11 -5.17
CA LEU A 151 13.72 1.17 -4.60
C LEU A 151 14.42 1.97 -5.69
N GLU A 152 15.01 1.31 -6.67
CA GLU A 152 15.66 1.96 -7.82
C GLU A 152 14.70 2.85 -8.61
N ALA A 153 13.47 2.36 -8.87
CA ALA A 153 12.45 3.12 -9.57
C ALA A 153 12.03 4.37 -8.76
N CYS A 154 11.74 4.20 -7.47
CA CYS A 154 11.40 5.30 -6.57
C CYS A 154 12.52 6.35 -6.49
N GLU A 155 13.77 5.94 -6.28
CA GLU A 155 14.90 6.86 -6.21
C GLU A 155 15.11 7.63 -7.52
N SER A 156 14.98 6.94 -8.66
CA SER A 156 15.05 7.54 -9.98
C SER A 156 13.97 8.62 -10.14
N GLN A 157 12.73 8.30 -9.76
CA GLN A 157 11.61 9.24 -9.85
C GLN A 157 11.80 10.45 -8.92
N HIS A 158 12.23 10.24 -7.68
CA HIS A 158 12.54 11.31 -6.73
C HIS A 158 13.60 12.28 -7.26
N LYS A 159 14.62 11.76 -7.95
CA LYS A 159 15.68 12.57 -8.59
C LYS A 159 15.16 13.32 -9.82
N ALA A 160 14.33 12.68 -10.63
CA ALA A 160 13.81 13.25 -11.88
C ALA A 160 12.79 14.37 -11.66
N THR A 161 11.95 14.24 -10.62
CA THR A 161 10.79 15.13 -10.40
C THR A 161 10.88 15.97 -9.12
N VAL A 162 11.97 15.83 -8.35
CA VAL A 162 12.22 16.58 -7.09
C VAL A 162 11.08 16.37 -6.08
N LEU A 163 10.72 15.10 -5.85
CA LEU A 163 9.64 14.74 -4.94
C LEU A 163 9.99 15.04 -3.47
N PRO A 164 9.00 15.38 -2.63
CA PRO A 164 9.16 15.47 -1.19
C PRO A 164 9.70 14.17 -0.60
N SER A 165 10.58 14.25 0.39
CA SER A 165 11.10 13.04 1.05
C SER A 165 9.97 12.23 1.72
N PRO A 166 10.12 10.91 1.88
CA PRO A 166 9.14 10.07 2.58
C PRO A 166 8.78 10.64 3.96
N THR A 167 9.79 11.05 4.73
CA THR A 167 9.58 11.67 6.06
C THR A 167 8.71 12.91 5.99
N LYS A 168 8.84 13.73 4.95
CA LYS A 168 8.02 14.93 4.79
C LYS A 168 6.56 14.58 4.48
N ILE A 169 6.32 13.70 3.50
CA ILE A 169 4.96 13.24 3.15
C ILE A 169 4.28 12.58 4.36
N ILE A 170 4.96 11.66 5.04
CA ILE A 170 4.40 10.96 6.20
C ILE A 170 3.97 11.97 7.28
N ARG A 171 4.76 13.02 7.54
CA ARG A 171 4.38 14.05 8.51
C ARG A 171 3.15 14.84 8.07
N GLN A 172 3.08 15.24 6.79
CA GLN A 172 1.94 15.97 6.25
C GLN A 172 0.64 15.14 6.35
N LEU A 173 0.69 13.87 5.94
CA LEU A 173 -0.43 12.94 6.05
C LEU A 173 -0.91 12.77 7.50
N VAL A 174 0.02 12.72 8.46
CA VAL A 174 -0.32 12.60 9.87
C VAL A 174 -0.91 13.90 10.42
N GLU A 175 -0.40 15.06 9.99
CA GLU A 175 -0.91 16.38 10.36
C GLU A 175 -2.36 16.59 9.90
N GLU A 176 -2.76 16.07 8.73
CA GLU A 176 -4.14 16.11 8.22
C GLU A 176 -5.15 15.52 9.23
N VAL A 177 -4.83 14.37 9.85
CA VAL A 177 -5.69 13.72 10.86
C VAL A 177 -5.89 14.60 12.10
N PHE A 178 -4.85 15.33 12.52
CA PHE A 178 -4.93 16.18 13.71
C PHE A 178 -5.57 17.54 13.42
N HIS A 179 -5.44 18.08 12.20
CA HIS A 179 -6.04 19.35 11.83
C HIS A 179 -7.57 19.26 11.68
N ASP A 180 -8.13 18.13 11.24
CA ASP A 180 -9.58 17.95 11.13
C ASP A 180 -10.32 17.72 12.46
N SER A 181 -9.58 17.53 13.55
CA SER A 181 -10.16 17.45 14.91
C SER A 181 -10.81 18.75 15.38
N VAL A 182 -10.60 19.87 14.68
CA VAL A 182 -11.20 21.18 15.00
C VAL A 182 -12.50 21.44 14.21
N SER A 183 -12.81 20.64 13.18
CA SER A 183 -13.92 20.88 12.24
C SER A 183 -15.07 19.86 12.32
N LEU A 184 -14.84 18.63 12.75
CA LEU A 184 -15.88 17.58 12.76
C LEU A 184 -16.45 17.28 14.16
N SER A 185 -17.36 18.16 14.61
CA SER A 185 -18.31 17.86 15.70
C SER A 185 -19.72 17.51 15.20
N LEU A 186 -19.90 17.19 13.91
CA LEU A 186 -21.20 16.80 13.36
C LEU A 186 -21.05 15.72 12.27
N HIS A 187 -21.60 14.51 12.55
CA HIS A 187 -21.81 13.37 11.63
C HIS A 187 -20.51 12.68 11.13
N MET A 188 -20.31 11.35 11.19
CA MET A 188 -21.21 10.22 10.91
C MET A 188 -20.47 8.87 11.20
N PRO A 189 -21.07 7.67 10.96
CA PRO A 189 -20.78 6.46 11.70
C PRO A 189 -19.71 5.55 11.07
N PHE A 190 -19.03 4.78 11.93
CA PHE A 190 -18.07 3.70 11.64
C PHE A 190 -18.61 2.52 10.78
N HIS A 191 -19.80 2.62 10.19
CA HIS A 191 -20.52 1.49 9.57
C HIS A 191 -20.56 1.51 8.03
N THR A 192 -20.06 2.56 7.38
CA THR A 192 -20.10 2.70 5.91
C THR A 192 -18.92 2.02 5.19
N CYS A 193 -17.89 1.60 5.93
CA CYS A 193 -16.64 1.04 5.39
C CYS A 193 -16.84 -0.32 4.69
N CYS A 194 -17.74 -1.19 5.19
CA CYS A 194 -17.95 -2.52 4.61
C CYS A 194 -18.55 -2.50 3.19
N ILE A 195 -19.37 -1.51 2.83
CA ILE A 195 -20.04 -1.47 1.51
C ILE A 195 -19.13 -0.85 0.45
N HIS A 196 -18.30 0.15 0.82
CA HIS A 196 -17.31 0.72 -0.08
C HIS A 196 -16.16 -0.25 -0.37
N CYS A 197 -15.75 -1.07 0.61
CA CYS A 197 -14.71 -2.08 0.43
C CYS A 197 -15.10 -3.12 -0.65
N MET A 198 -16.36 -3.59 -0.69
CA MET A 198 -16.83 -4.55 -1.70
C MET A 198 -16.82 -3.99 -3.14
N HIS A 199 -17.12 -2.70 -3.34
CA HIS A 199 -17.13 -2.09 -4.67
C HIS A 199 -15.72 -1.77 -5.19
N ILE A 200 -14.80 -1.34 -4.31
CA ILE A 200 -13.39 -1.12 -4.65
C ILE A 200 -12.72 -2.45 -5.00
N ILE A 201 -13.08 -3.56 -4.33
CA ILE A 201 -12.59 -4.90 -4.67
C ILE A 201 -13.06 -5.33 -6.06
N LEU A 202 -14.33 -5.11 -6.41
CA LEU A 202 -14.84 -5.40 -7.75
C LEU A 202 -14.14 -4.54 -8.81
N SER A 203 -13.88 -3.26 -8.55
CA SER A 203 -13.15 -2.40 -9.49
C SER A 203 -11.68 -2.78 -9.62
N ILE A 204 -10.99 -3.16 -8.54
CA ILE A 204 -9.57 -3.57 -8.60
C ILE A 204 -9.43 -4.96 -9.24
N VAL A 205 -10.29 -5.93 -8.90
CA VAL A 205 -10.31 -7.24 -9.57
C VAL A 205 -10.69 -7.07 -11.03
N PHE A 206 -11.67 -6.22 -11.37
CA PHE A 206 -12.05 -5.97 -12.76
C PHE A 206 -10.98 -5.18 -13.52
N VAL A 207 -10.30 -4.21 -12.91
CA VAL A 207 -9.16 -3.49 -13.53
C VAL A 207 -7.96 -4.42 -13.71
N LEU A 208 -7.67 -5.30 -12.75
CA LEU A 208 -6.60 -6.28 -12.88
C LEU A 208 -6.95 -7.37 -13.91
N GLU A 209 -8.15 -7.96 -13.90
CA GLU A 209 -8.62 -8.93 -14.90
C GLU A 209 -8.66 -8.32 -16.30
N PHE A 210 -9.30 -7.15 -16.48
CA PHE A 210 -9.46 -6.53 -17.80
C PHE A 210 -8.13 -6.03 -18.38
N LYS A 211 -7.18 -5.62 -17.53
CA LYS A 211 -5.83 -5.21 -17.96
C LYS A 211 -4.92 -6.42 -18.21
N PHE A 212 -5.15 -7.56 -17.56
CA PHE A 212 -4.48 -8.82 -17.87
C PHE A 212 -4.94 -9.37 -19.23
N GLU A 213 -6.23 -9.29 -19.52
CA GLU A 213 -6.83 -9.75 -20.78
C GLU A 213 -6.34 -8.92 -21.98
N LEU A 214 -6.15 -7.60 -21.80
CA LEU A 214 -5.51 -6.73 -22.79
C LEU A 214 -4.04 -7.08 -23.05
N LYS A 215 -3.28 -7.47 -22.01
CA LYS A 215 -1.86 -7.80 -22.12
C LYS A 215 -1.63 -9.18 -22.77
N GLU A 216 -2.54 -10.15 -22.57
CA GLU A 216 -2.56 -11.40 -23.33
C GLU A 216 -2.91 -11.17 -24.81
N CYS A 217 -3.84 -10.26 -25.11
CA CYS A 217 -4.19 -9.90 -26.49
C CYS A 217 -3.01 -9.25 -27.26
N GLU A 218 -2.17 -8.47 -26.59
CA GLU A 218 -0.96 -7.88 -27.20
C GLU A 218 0.19 -8.88 -27.36
N SER A 219 0.23 -9.96 -26.58
CA SER A 219 1.27 -10.99 -26.66
C SER A 219 0.99 -12.07 -27.73
N LEU A 220 -0.21 -12.11 -28.30
CA LEU A 220 -0.66 -13.08 -29.30
C LEU A 220 -0.74 -12.50 -30.73
N GLY A 221 -0.34 -11.23 -30.90
CA GLY A 221 -0.29 -10.50 -32.18
C GLY A 221 1.08 -10.51 -32.84
#